data_AF-A0A0C2BZG4-F1
#
_entry.id   AF-A0A0C2BZG4-F1
#
_cell.length_a   1.000
_cell.length_b   1.000
_cell.length_c   1.000
_cell.angle_alpha   90.00
_cell.angle_beta   90.00
_cell.angle_gamma   90.00
#
_symmetry.space_group_name_H-M   'P 1'
#
loop_
_entity.id
_entity.type
_entity.pdbx_description
1 polymer ?
#
loop_
_entity_poly.entity_id
_entity_poly.type
_entity_poly.pdbx_seq_one_letter_code
_entity_poly.pdbx_strand_id
1 'polypeptide(L)'
;LVGKDIREFFRGRYQVTQKCLESDDEPIQKTSEEFYQLSCFLSPEVRYIQSGIKEKLSGEIEKTSTALGRNAKWERNVLIDRLPAYVSVQMVRFFYKESSQVNAKILKDVKFPMILDLCDICTPALQERLRPARDAVKVIC
;
A
#
# COMPACT_ATOMS: atom_id res chain seq x y z
N LEU A 1 -24.58 -20.03 -13.82
CA LEU A 1 -23.96 -18.94 -13.04
C LEU A 1 -23.52 -19.49 -11.69
N VAL A 2 -22.48 -20.31 -11.70
CA VAL A 2 -22.05 -21.13 -10.55
C VAL A 2 -20.74 -20.56 -10.01
N GLY A 3 -20.71 -20.21 -8.73
CA GLY A 3 -19.51 -20.34 -7.90
C GLY A 3 -18.35 -19.36 -8.10
N LYS A 4 -18.58 -18.07 -8.39
CA LYS A 4 -17.51 -17.08 -8.11
C LYS A 4 -17.52 -16.76 -6.63
N ASP A 5 -16.50 -17.24 -5.93
CA ASP A 5 -16.27 -16.95 -4.52
C ASP A 5 -16.19 -15.43 -4.30
N ILE A 6 -16.94 -14.92 -3.33
CA ILE A 6 -17.00 -13.47 -3.03
C ILE A 6 -15.61 -12.88 -2.80
N ARG A 7 -14.66 -13.68 -2.30
CA ARG A 7 -13.28 -13.28 -2.05
C ARG A 7 -12.58 -12.78 -3.31
N GLU A 8 -12.91 -13.32 -4.49
CA GLU A 8 -12.29 -12.89 -5.75
C GLU A 8 -12.63 -11.44 -6.13
N PHE A 9 -13.75 -10.90 -5.65
CA PHE A 9 -14.12 -9.51 -5.89
C PHE A 9 -13.36 -8.52 -5.00
N PHE A 10 -12.88 -8.97 -3.85
CA PHE A 10 -12.09 -8.18 -2.88
C PHE A 10 -10.58 -8.47 -2.94
N ARG A 11 -10.19 -9.52 -3.67
CA ARG A 11 -8.81 -9.98 -3.79
C ARG A 11 -7.98 -9.05 -4.69
N GLY A 12 -7.12 -8.26 -4.06
CA GLY A 12 -6.05 -7.53 -4.70
C GLY A 12 -4.72 -8.27 -4.64
N ARG A 13 -3.76 -7.83 -5.45
CA ARG A 13 -2.39 -8.35 -5.46
C ARG A 13 -1.40 -7.19 -5.37
N TYR A 14 -0.46 -7.34 -4.45
CA TYR A 14 0.71 -6.50 -4.31
C TYR A 14 1.91 -7.15 -5.00
N GLN A 15 2.73 -6.30 -5.61
CA GLN A 15 4.10 -6.59 -6.00
C GLN A 15 5.03 -5.89 -5.02
N VAL A 16 5.74 -6.69 -4.23
CA VAL A 16 6.70 -6.23 -3.22
C VAL A 16 8.10 -6.33 -3.79
N THR A 17 8.82 -5.24 -3.71
CA THR A 17 10.19 -5.10 -4.19
C THR A 17 11.06 -4.74 -3.00
N GLN A 18 12.08 -5.55 -2.72
CA GLN A 18 13.01 -5.33 -1.61
C GLN A 18 14.39 -5.04 -2.17
N LYS A 19 14.96 -3.90 -1.77
CA LYS A 19 16.32 -3.48 -2.13
C LYS A 19 17.14 -3.27 -0.87
N CYS A 20 18.35 -3.80 -0.83
CA CYS A 20 19.31 -3.50 0.23
C CYS A 20 19.84 -2.06 0.06
N LEU A 21 19.80 -1.25 1.11
CA LEU A 21 20.27 0.15 1.06
C LEU A 21 21.79 0.24 1.26
N GLU A 22 22.40 -0.75 1.92
CA GLU A 22 23.82 -0.74 2.28
C GLU A 22 24.71 -1.49 1.29
N SER A 23 24.14 -2.24 0.34
CA SER A 23 24.89 -3.00 -0.66
C SER A 23 24.08 -3.15 -1.94
N ASP A 24 24.67 -2.76 -3.08
CA ASP A 24 24.06 -2.92 -4.40
C ASP A 24 24.36 -4.30 -5.04
N ASP A 25 25.18 -5.12 -4.36
CA ASP A 25 25.58 -6.45 -4.80
C ASP A 25 24.46 -7.50 -4.65
N GLU A 26 23.47 -7.23 -3.78
CA GLU A 26 22.33 -8.12 -3.59
C GLU A 26 21.20 -7.83 -4.58
N PRO A 27 20.70 -8.85 -5.31
CA PRO A 27 19.67 -8.66 -6.31
C PRO A 27 18.35 -8.22 -5.67
N ILE A 28 17.64 -7.34 -6.37
CA ILE A 28 16.32 -6.85 -5.97
C ILE A 28 15.34 -8.03 -5.89
N GLN A 29 14.83 -8.31 -4.69
CA GLN A 29 13.88 -9.39 -4.48
C GLN A 29 12.48 -8.91 -4.83
N LYS A 30 11.80 -9.62 -5.73
CA LYS A 30 10.42 -9.34 -6.12
C LYS A 30 9.52 -10.48 -5.66
N THR A 31 8.51 -10.14 -4.86
CA THR A 31 7.55 -11.10 -4.31
C THR A 31 6.13 -10.61 -4.59
N SER A 32 5.21 -11.54 -4.81
CA SER A 32 3.80 -11.23 -4.94
C SER A 32 3.07 -11.58 -3.63
N GLU A 33 2.30 -10.65 -3.11
CA GLU A 33 1.47 -10.84 -1.91
C GLU A 33 0.01 -10.52 -2.22
N GLU A 34 -0.93 -11.16 -1.54
CA GLU A 34 -2.36 -10.98 -1.76
C GLU A 34 -2.98 -10.17 -0.63
N PHE A 35 -3.99 -9.35 -0.94
CA PHE A 35 -4.67 -8.54 0.06
C PHE A 35 -6.18 -8.49 -0.18
N TYR A 36 -6.93 -8.28 0.90
CA TYR A 36 -8.38 -8.11 0.89
C TYR A 36 -8.82 -6.73 1.42
N GLN A 37 -7.92 -6.05 2.13
CA GLN A 37 -8.12 -4.71 2.66
C GLN A 37 -6.86 -3.86 2.50
N LEU A 38 -7.05 -2.57 2.27
CA LEU A 38 -6.01 -1.55 2.31
C LEU A 38 -5.98 -0.92 3.70
N SER A 39 -4.88 -1.09 4.42
CA SER A 39 -4.68 -0.40 5.69
C SER A 39 -4.16 1.02 5.44
N CYS A 40 -4.97 2.02 5.75
CA CYS A 40 -4.60 3.43 5.71
C CYS A 40 -4.13 3.86 7.10
N PHE A 41 -2.83 4.12 7.25
CA PHE A 41 -2.29 4.62 8.50
C PHE A 41 -2.49 6.13 8.53
N LEU A 42 -3.18 6.62 9.55
CA LEU A 42 -3.34 8.05 9.76
C LEU A 42 -2.19 8.53 10.64
N SER A 43 -1.12 9.02 10.04
CA SER A 43 -0.08 9.74 10.78
C SER A 43 -0.48 11.22 10.94
N PRO A 44 0.09 11.96 11.93
CA PRO A 44 -0.20 13.39 12.11
C PRO A 44 0.11 14.23 10.86
N GLU A 45 0.90 13.73 9.92
CA GLU A 45 1.23 14.37 8.65
C GLU A 45 0.21 14.07 7.54
N VAL A 46 -0.50 12.93 7.62
CA VAL A 46 -1.47 12.49 6.62
C VAL A 46 -2.72 13.36 6.67
N ARG A 47 -3.10 13.95 5.52
CA ARG A 47 -4.34 14.73 5.33
C ARG A 47 -5.32 14.08 4.35
N TYR A 48 -4.81 13.19 3.49
CA TYR A 48 -5.56 12.49 2.46
C TYR A 48 -5.38 10.98 2.61
N ILE A 49 -6.43 10.20 2.30
CA ILE A 49 -6.38 8.72 2.36
C ILE A 49 -5.24 8.17 1.49
N GLN A 50 -5.03 8.74 0.31
CA GLN A 50 -3.99 8.31 -0.63
C GLN A 50 -2.60 8.32 0.03
N SER A 51 -2.28 9.37 0.80
CA SER A 51 -1.01 9.47 1.51
C SER A 51 -0.89 8.39 2.60
N GLY A 52 -1.95 8.13 3.36
CA GLY A 52 -1.93 7.11 4.42
C GLY A 52 -1.85 5.67 3.88
N ILE A 53 -2.35 5.42 2.67
CA ILE A 53 -2.14 4.14 1.97
C ILE A 53 -0.68 4.06 1.49
N LYS A 54 -0.14 5.13 0.89
CA LYS A 54 1.24 5.18 0.38
C LYS A 54 2.28 4.97 1.48
N GLU A 55 2.03 5.51 2.67
CA GLU A 55 2.89 5.31 3.85
C GLU A 55 2.96 3.83 4.26
N LYS A 56 1.87 3.05 4.10
CA LYS A 56 1.91 1.61 4.37
C LYS A 56 2.68 0.83 3.30
N LEU A 57 2.67 1.33 2.07
CA LEU A 57 3.28 0.67 0.93
C LEU A 57 4.80 0.85 0.87
N SER A 58 5.33 1.88 1.55
CA SER A 58 6.77 2.15 1.61
C SER A 58 7.24 1.93 3.03
N GLY A 59 8.17 0.99 3.26
CA GLY A 59 8.67 0.71 4.60
C GLY A 59 10.11 0.25 4.60
N GLU A 60 10.81 0.53 5.69
CA GLU A 60 12.14 -0.02 5.96
C GLU A 60 11.98 -1.31 6.78
N ILE A 61 12.72 -2.36 6.42
CA ILE A 61 12.80 -3.60 7.18
C ILE A 61 14.26 -3.92 7.46
N GLU A 62 14.54 -4.42 8.65
CA GLU A 62 15.87 -4.94 8.99
C GLU A 62 15.90 -6.43 8.69
N LYS A 63 16.80 -6.84 7.80
CA LYS A 63 17.04 -8.23 7.48
C LYS A 63 18.53 -8.52 7.53
N THR A 64 18.88 -9.72 7.96
CA THR A 64 20.26 -10.20 7.92
C THR A 64 20.68 -10.36 6.46
N SER A 65 21.67 -9.59 6.04
CA SER A 65 22.26 -9.69 4.70
C SER A 65 23.25 -10.86 4.67
N THR A 66 23.13 -11.73 3.68
CA THR A 66 24.09 -12.83 3.47
C THR A 66 25.43 -12.30 2.93
N ALA A 67 25.41 -11.17 2.22
CA ALA A 67 26.61 -10.53 1.67
C ALA A 67 27.46 -9.82 2.76
N LEU A 68 26.81 -9.11 3.69
CA LEU A 68 27.49 -8.35 4.74
C LEU A 68 27.68 -9.13 6.06
N GLY A 69 27.00 -10.27 6.23
CA GLY A 69 27.06 -11.07 7.45
C GLY A 69 26.51 -10.36 8.70
N ARG A 70 25.73 -9.29 8.52
CA ARG A 70 25.12 -8.49 9.59
C ARG A 70 23.70 -8.06 9.21
N ASN A 71 22.95 -7.54 10.19
CA ASN A 71 21.67 -6.88 9.92
C ASN A 71 21.91 -5.62 9.10
N ALA A 72 21.24 -5.55 7.95
CA ALA A 72 21.28 -4.41 7.07
C ALA A 72 19.88 -3.84 6.91
N LYS A 73 19.81 -2.57 6.52
CA LYS A 73 18.56 -1.90 6.19
C LYS A 73 18.12 -2.23 4.78
N TRP A 74 16.89 -2.72 4.65
CA TRP A 74 16.25 -3.01 3.37
C TRP A 74 15.05 -2.11 3.17
N GLU A 75 14.98 -1.51 1.99
CA GLU A 75 13.82 -0.76 1.56
C GLU A 75 12.81 -1.71 0.93
N ARG A 76 11.62 -1.81 1.53
CA ARG A 76 10.47 -2.56 1.02
C ARG A 76 9.51 -1.59 0.36
N ASN A 77 9.46 -1.65 -0.97
CA ASN A 77 8.50 -0.92 -1.78
C ASN A 77 7.39 -1.86 -2.25
N VAL A 78 6.15 -1.51 -1.96
CA VAL A 78 4.96 -2.30 -2.32
C VAL A 78 4.15 -1.51 -3.35
N LEU A 79 3.86 -2.11 -4.49
CA LEU A 79 2.97 -1.53 -5.51
C LEU A 79 1.80 -2.47 -5.76
N ILE A 80 0.65 -1.91 -6.15
CA ILE A 80 -0.51 -2.73 -6.49
C ILE A 80 -0.37 -3.26 -7.92
N ASP A 81 -0.26 -4.57 -8.06
CA ASP A 81 -0.23 -5.27 -9.35
C ASP A 81 -1.64 -5.54 -9.90
N ARG A 82 -2.59 -5.81 -9.00
CA ARG A 82 -4.00 -6.06 -9.36
C ARG A 82 -4.92 -5.37 -8.37
N LEU A 83 -5.80 -4.51 -8.89
CA LEU A 83 -6.89 -3.93 -8.12
C LEU A 83 -8.12 -4.85 -8.12
N PRO A 84 -8.77 -5.04 -6.96
CA PRO A 84 -10.06 -5.72 -6.88
C PRO A 84 -11.20 -4.82 -7.36
N ALA A 85 -12.35 -5.42 -7.64
CA ALA A 85 -13.56 -4.67 -8.02
C ALA A 85 -14.11 -3.85 -6.85
N TYR A 86 -14.00 -4.39 -5.63
CA TYR A 86 -14.33 -3.69 -4.39
C TYR A 86 -13.09 -3.65 -3.50
N VAL A 87 -12.67 -2.44 -3.15
CA VAL A 87 -11.59 -2.20 -2.19
C VAL A 87 -12.20 -1.82 -0.85
N SER A 88 -11.83 -2.55 0.19
CA SER A 88 -12.08 -2.13 1.58
C SER A 88 -10.88 -1.34 2.10
N VAL A 89 -11.12 -0.15 2.65
CA VAL A 89 -10.05 0.69 3.25
C VAL A 89 -10.27 0.73 4.75
N GLN A 90 -9.33 0.17 5.50
CA GLN A 90 -9.32 0.22 6.94
C GLN A 90 -8.59 1.49 7.40
N MET A 91 -9.32 2.43 7.99
CA MET A 91 -8.73 3.62 8.61
C MET A 91 -8.16 3.29 9.99
N VAL A 92 -6.84 3.15 10.10
CA VAL A 92 -6.16 2.88 11.36
C VAL A 92 -6.00 4.21 12.12
N ARG A 93 -7.01 4.55 12.92
CA ARG A 93 -7.06 5.81 13.70
C ARG A 93 -6.61 5.67 15.16
N PHE A 94 -6.41 4.45 15.62
CA PHE A 94 -6.03 4.18 17.01
C PHE A 94 -4.53 4.02 17.09
N PHE A 95 -3.90 4.79 17.98
CA PHE A 95 -2.49 4.66 18.29
C PHE A 95 -2.30 4.56 19.79
N TYR A 96 -1.31 3.79 20.19
CA TYR A 96 -0.89 3.71 21.58
C TYR A 96 0.25 4.70 21.80
N LYS A 97 0.09 5.62 22.74
CA LYS A 97 1.13 6.60 23.05
C LYS A 97 1.95 6.10 24.23
N GLU A 98 3.13 5.54 23.96
CA GLU A 98 4.00 4.95 25.00
C GLU A 98 4.35 5.95 26.11
N SER A 99 4.59 7.22 25.75
CA SER A 99 4.94 8.28 26.73
C SER A 99 3.89 8.52 27.81
N SER A 100 2.63 8.16 27.54
CA SER A 100 1.51 8.40 28.45
C SER A 100 0.73 7.12 28.75
N GLN A 101 1.18 5.97 28.21
CA GLN A 101 0.55 4.65 28.32
C GLN A 101 -0.96 4.63 28.02
N VAL A 102 -1.45 5.54 27.18
CA VAL A 102 -2.86 5.68 26.84
C VAL A 102 -3.13 5.32 25.38
N ASN A 103 -4.28 4.71 25.15
CA ASN A 103 -4.87 4.58 23.82
C ASN A 103 -5.42 5.95 23.40
N ALA A 104 -4.95 6.46 22.26
CA ALA A 104 -5.39 7.71 21.70
C ALA A 104 -6.02 7.49 20.33
N LYS A 105 -7.07 8.28 20.04
CA LYS A 105 -7.75 8.26 18.74
C LYS A 105 -7.38 9.51 17.96
N ILE A 106 -7.00 9.33 16.70
CA ILE A 106 -6.68 10.43 15.80
C ILE A 106 -7.99 11.05 15.31
N LEU A 107 -8.33 12.19 15.91
CA LEU A 107 -9.52 12.99 15.60
C LEU A 107 -9.31 13.94 14.42
N LYS A 108 -8.16 13.86 13.74
CA LYS A 108 -7.85 14.70 12.59
C LYS A 108 -8.84 14.45 11.45
N ASP A 109 -9.25 15.54 10.81
CA ASP A 109 -10.00 15.48 9.56
C ASP A 109 -9.11 14.92 8.45
N VAL A 110 -9.60 13.88 7.79
CA VAL A 110 -8.93 13.27 6.64
C VAL A 110 -9.89 13.35 5.48
N LYS A 111 -9.46 14.04 4.43
CA LYS A 111 -10.26 14.21 3.23
C LYS A 111 -10.32 12.90 2.46
N PHE A 112 -11.55 12.42 2.27
CA PHE A 112 -11.87 11.29 1.42
C PHE A 112 -12.60 11.83 0.18
N PRO A 113 -11.98 11.79 -1.01
CA PRO A 113 -12.67 12.21 -2.21
C PRO A 113 -13.78 11.21 -2.55
N MET A 114 -14.86 11.69 -3.18
CA MET A 114 -15.93 10.82 -3.69
C MET A 114 -15.39 9.85 -4.76
N ILE A 115 -14.38 10.28 -5.51
CA ILE A 115 -13.66 9.48 -6.51
C ILE A 115 -12.23 9.29 -6.01
N LEU A 116 -11.88 8.04 -5.67
CA LEU A 116 -10.55 7.69 -5.19
C LEU A 116 -9.67 7.23 -6.35
N ASP A 117 -8.64 8.01 -6.66
CA ASP A 117 -7.63 7.62 -7.64
C ASP A 117 -6.49 6.85 -6.96
N LEU A 118 -6.33 5.57 -7.32
CA LEU A 118 -5.25 4.70 -6.82
C LEU A 118 -4.16 4.46 -7.87
N CYS A 119 -4.16 5.21 -8.98
CA CYS A 119 -3.25 4.97 -10.09
C CYS A 119 -1.78 5.19 -9.69
N ASP A 120 -1.53 6.19 -8.82
CA ASP A 120 -0.18 6.55 -8.33
C ASP A 120 0.53 5.39 -7.60
N ILE A 121 -0.22 4.53 -6.94
CA ILE A 121 0.31 3.43 -6.12
C ILE A 121 0.31 2.07 -6.84
N CYS A 122 -0.10 2.05 -8.12
CA CYS A 122 -0.12 0.85 -8.94
C CYS A 122 1.23 0.62 -9.64
N THR A 123 1.49 -0.62 -10.05
CA THR A 123 2.65 -0.94 -10.90
C THR A 123 2.54 -0.23 -12.25
N PRO A 124 3.65 0.14 -12.92
CA PRO A 124 3.60 0.84 -14.21
C PRO A 124 2.84 0.04 -15.27
N ALA A 125 2.94 -1.30 -15.25
CA ALA A 125 2.17 -2.19 -16.11
C ALA A 125 0.65 -2.07 -15.86
N LEU A 126 0.22 -2.03 -14.59
CA LEU A 126 -1.19 -1.85 -14.27
C LEU A 126 -1.67 -0.43 -14.61
N GLN A 127 -0.84 0.59 -14.37
CA GLN A 127 -1.15 1.97 -14.73
C GLN A 127 -1.46 2.10 -16.22
N GLU A 128 -0.64 1.50 -17.09
CA GLU A 128 -0.86 1.52 -18.55
C GLU A 128 -2.20 0.88 -18.95
N ARG A 129 -2.55 -0.25 -18.31
CA ARG A 129 -3.84 -0.91 -18.54
C ARG A 129 -5.04 -0.11 -18.04
N LEU A 130 -4.85 0.67 -16.97
CA LEU A 130 -5.90 1.51 -16.38
C LEU A 130 -6.06 2.87 -17.08
N ARG A 131 -5.06 3.35 -17.83
CA ARG A 131 -5.13 4.62 -18.59
C ARG A 131 -6.42 4.78 -19.40
N PRO A 132 -6.83 3.83 -20.27
CA PRO A 132 -8.04 4.01 -21.08
C PRO A 132 -9.31 4.08 -20.23
N ALA A 133 -9.41 3.27 -19.18
CA ALA A 133 -10.54 3.29 -18.26
C ALA A 133 -10.60 4.61 -17.45
N ARG A 134 -9.44 5.13 -17.06
CA ARG A 134 -9.31 6.39 -16.31
C ARG A 134 -9.69 7.60 -17.17
N ASP A 135 -9.28 7.62 -18.44
CA ASP A 135 -9.62 8.69 -19.36
C ASP A 135 -11.14 8.77 -19.57
N ALA A 136 -11.80 7.61 -19.75
CA ALA A 136 -13.25 7.53 -19.82
C ALA A 136 -13.96 8.08 -18.57
N VAL A 137 -13.44 7.80 -17.37
CA VAL A 137 -14.01 8.33 -16.12
C VAL A 137 -13.79 9.83 -15.97
N LYS A 138 -12.64 10.36 -16.40
CA LYS A 138 -12.35 11.80 -16.36
C LYS A 138 -13.21 12.63 -17.31
N VAL A 139 -13.72 12.05 -18.38
CA VAL A 139 -14.62 12.74 -19.33
C VAL A 139 -16.03 12.89 -18.74
N ILE A 140 -16.40 12.07 -17.76
CA ILE A 140 -17.76 12.01 -17.19
C ILE A 140 -17.93 12.91 -15.95
N CYS A 141 -16.83 13.32 -15.31
CA CYS A 141 -16.82 14.17 -14.10
C CYS A 141 -16.30 15.57 -14.40
#